data_AF-A0A846P1G7-F1
#
_entry.id   AF-A0A846P1G7-F1
#
_cell.length_a   1.000
_cell.length_b   1.000
_cell.length_c   1.000
_cell.angle_alpha   90.00
_cell.angle_beta   90.00
_cell.angle_gamma   90.00
#
_symmetry.space_group_name_H-M   'P 1'
#
loop_
_entity.id
_entity.type
_entity.pdbx_description
1 polymer ?
#
loop_
_entity_poly.entity_id
_entity_poly.type
_entity_poly.pdbx_seq_one_letter_code
_entity_poly.pdbx_strand_id
1 'polypeptide(L)'
;MIGVLGDKETVIGFRMAGVKDCLETNEKNLKQNLERIKDKKIIIISERLYKLIEVSKNHIFVPIPDKYGSLKIDTVKGLIKEIIGKEFD
;
A
#
# COMPACT_ATOMS: atom_id res chain seq x y z
N MET A 1 12.40 -3.03 5.55
CA MET A 1 12.01 -1.61 5.57
C MET A 1 10.68 -1.38 4.86
N ILE A 2 10.54 -1.83 3.61
CA ILE A 2 9.33 -1.70 2.79
C ILE A 2 8.64 -3.06 2.67
N GLY A 3 7.32 -3.12 2.81
CA GLY A 3 6.49 -4.27 2.45
C GLY A 3 5.46 -3.86 1.40
N VAL A 4 5.06 -4.80 0.53
CA VAL A 4 4.08 -4.56 -0.54
C VAL A 4 2.94 -5.56 -0.44
N LEU A 5 1.70 -5.05 -0.42
CA LEU A 5 0.46 -5.83 -0.40
C LEU A 5 -0.39 -5.43 -1.62
N GLY A 6 -0.48 -6.30 -2.62
CA GLY A 6 -1.25 -5.98 -3.82
C GLY A 6 -1.59 -7.20 -4.65
N ASP A 7 -2.19 -6.98 -5.81
CA ASP A 7 -2.47 -8.04 -6.75
C ASP A 7 -1.16 -8.63 -7.33
N LYS A 8 -1.31 -9.74 -8.06
CA LYS A 8 -0.18 -10.51 -8.59
C LYS A 8 0.73 -9.64 -9.46
N GLU A 9 0.15 -8.83 -10.32
CA GLU A 9 0.84 -7.95 -11.27
C GLU A 9 1.66 -6.89 -10.52
N THR A 10 1.07 -6.23 -9.51
CA THR A 10 1.78 -5.30 -8.64
C THR A 10 2.96 -5.97 -7.94
N VAL A 11 2.74 -7.13 -7.34
CA VAL A 11 3.77 -7.88 -6.61
C VAL A 11 4.94 -8.25 -7.52
N ILE A 12 4.67 -8.68 -8.74
CA ILE A 12 5.70 -8.99 -9.74
C ILE A 12 6.51 -7.73 -10.06
N GLY A 13 5.86 -6.61 -10.37
CA GLY A 13 6.54 -5.35 -10.69
C GLY A 13 7.47 -4.86 -9.58
N PHE A 14 7.00 -4.85 -8.33
CA PHE A 14 7.83 -4.44 -7.19
C PHE A 14 8.98 -5.41 -6.89
N ARG A 15 8.79 -6.73 -7.11
CA ARG A 15 9.88 -7.70 -7.00
C ARG A 15 10.95 -7.46 -8.06
N MET A 16 10.57 -7.16 -9.30
CA MET A 16 11.50 -6.80 -10.37
C MET A 16 12.28 -5.52 -10.04
N ALA A 17 11.66 -4.57 -9.34
CA ALA A 17 12.32 -3.36 -8.82
C ALA A 17 13.20 -3.61 -7.59
N GLY A 18 13.32 -4.85 -7.12
CA GLY A 18 14.21 -5.24 -6.02
C GLY A 18 13.58 -5.24 -4.62
N VAL A 19 12.26 -5.03 -4.51
CA VAL A 19 11.56 -5.15 -3.22
C VAL A 19 11.33 -6.62 -2.89
N LYS A 20 11.85 -7.07 -1.73
CA LYS A 20 11.83 -8.48 -1.33
C LYS A 20 10.52 -8.91 -0.69
N ASP A 21 9.96 -8.06 0.18
CA ASP A 21 8.80 -8.37 1.02
C ASP A 21 7.48 -8.02 0.32
N CYS A 22 7.19 -8.70 -0.80
CA CYS A 22 5.97 -8.48 -1.60
C CYS A 22 5.01 -9.66 -1.48
N LEU A 23 3.78 -9.43 -1.03
CA LEU A 23 2.76 -10.46 -0.82
C LEU A 23 1.54 -10.22 -1.70
N GLU A 24 1.18 -11.24 -2.48
CA GLU A 24 -0.07 -11.24 -3.23
C GLU A 24 -1.23 -11.25 -2.23
N THR A 25 -2.05 -10.21 -2.28
CA THR A 25 -3.03 -9.90 -1.25
C THR A 25 -4.39 -9.59 -1.85
N ASN A 26 -5.42 -10.15 -1.24
CA ASN A 26 -6.82 -9.88 -1.48
C ASN A 26 -7.53 -9.73 -0.13
N GLU A 27 -8.83 -9.44 -0.14
CA GLU A 27 -9.60 -9.19 1.09
C GLU A 27 -9.56 -10.36 2.09
N LYS A 28 -9.50 -11.60 1.59
CA LYS A 28 -9.53 -12.81 2.43
C LYS A 28 -8.24 -13.03 3.21
N ASN A 29 -7.09 -12.66 2.62
CA ASN A 29 -5.77 -12.89 3.23
C ASN A 29 -5.09 -11.61 3.75
N LEU A 30 -5.75 -10.45 3.63
CA LEU A 30 -5.23 -9.13 4.02
C LEU A 30 -4.71 -9.08 5.46
N LYS A 31 -5.52 -9.53 6.43
CA LYS A 31 -5.13 -9.54 7.85
C LYS A 31 -3.89 -10.40 8.10
N GLN A 32 -3.85 -11.59 7.50
CA GLN A 32 -2.71 -12.50 7.64
C GLN A 32 -1.44 -11.88 7.03
N ASN A 33 -1.55 -11.28 5.85
CA ASN A 33 -0.40 -10.69 5.17
C ASN A 33 0.11 -9.42 5.87
N LEU A 34 -0.78 -8.59 6.44
CA LEU A 34 -0.39 -7.46 7.29
C LEU A 34 0.46 -7.91 8.48
N GLU A 35 0.05 -8.97 9.18
CA GLU A 35 0.83 -9.51 10.30
C GLU A 35 2.22 -10.00 9.86
N ARG A 36 2.35 -10.55 8.65
CA ARG A 36 3.64 -11.02 8.10
C ARG A 36 4.62 -9.90 7.79
N ILE A 37 4.13 -8.68 7.57
CA ILE A 37 4.95 -7.50 7.26
C ILE A 37 4.86 -6.42 8.34
N LYS A 38 4.40 -6.77 9.54
CA LYS A 38 4.23 -5.80 10.63
C LYS A 38 5.54 -5.17 11.10
N ASP A 39 6.68 -5.82 10.81
CA ASP A 39 8.03 -5.30 11.07
C ASP A 39 8.46 -4.20 10.08
N LYS A 40 7.76 -4.05 8.95
CA LYS A 40 8.07 -3.02 7.95
C LYS A 40 7.59 -1.65 8.43
N LYS A 41 8.29 -0.59 8.02
CA LYS A 41 7.94 0.80 8.37
C LYS A 41 7.08 1.45 7.30
N ILE A 42 7.31 1.07 6.04
CA ILE A 42 6.53 1.54 4.89
C ILE A 42 5.79 0.34 4.33
N ILE A 43 4.48 0.48 4.17
CA ILE A 43 3.62 -0.54 3.58
C ILE A 43 2.97 0.07 2.33
N ILE A 44 3.41 -0.38 1.16
CA ILE A 44 2.75 -0.08 -0.10
C ILE A 44 1.58 -1.04 -0.22
N ILE A 45 0.38 -0.53 -0.46
CA ILE A 45 -0.84 -1.34 -0.46
C ILE A 45 -1.77 -0.89 -1.57
N SER A 46 -2.47 -1.81 -2.25
CA SER A 46 -3.48 -1.40 -3.23
C SER A 46 -4.60 -0.58 -2.56
N GLU A 47 -5.03 0.51 -3.21
CA GLU A 47 -6.07 1.44 -2.71
C GLU A 47 -7.33 0.73 -2.21
N ARG A 48 -7.76 -0.34 -2.91
CA ARG A 48 -8.95 -1.12 -2.55
C ARG A 48 -8.78 -1.84 -1.21
N LEU A 49 -7.59 -2.38 -0.93
CA LEU A 49 -7.28 -3.07 0.31
C LEU A 49 -7.05 -2.08 1.46
N TYR A 50 -6.45 -0.92 1.16
CA TYR A 50 -6.22 0.14 2.16
C TYR A 50 -7.52 0.61 2.83
N LYS A 51 -8.63 0.65 2.08
CA LYS A 51 -9.95 1.02 2.63
C LYS A 51 -10.51 0.03 3.66
N LEU A 52 -9.94 -1.17 3.76
CA LEU A 52 -10.43 -2.26 4.61
C LEU A 52 -9.63 -2.39 5.91
N ILE A 53 -8.63 -1.53 6.14
CA ILE A 53 -7.71 -1.63 7.27
C ILE A 53 -7.84 -0.40 8.17
N GLU A 54 -7.57 -0.61 9.45
CA GLU A 54 -7.36 0.50 10.38
C GLU A 54 -5.90 0.95 10.32
N VAL A 55 -5.70 2.24 10.09
CA VAL A 55 -4.36 2.82 9.94
C VAL A 55 -3.69 2.94 11.30
N SER A 56 -2.62 2.18 11.49
CA SER A 56 -1.74 2.30 12.66
C SER A 56 -0.76 3.47 12.48
N LYS A 57 -0.53 4.25 13.55
CA LYS A 57 0.47 5.34 13.55
C LYS A 57 1.92 4.85 13.46
N ASN A 58 2.16 3.55 13.61
CA ASN A 58 3.51 2.97 13.61
C ASN A 58 4.04 2.66 12.20
N HIS A 59 3.19 2.81 11.19
CA HIS A 59 3.45 2.44 9.80
C HIS A 59 3.08 3.61 8.88
N ILE A 60 3.90 3.82 7.85
CA ILE A 60 3.56 4.72 6.74
C ILE A 60 2.88 3.85 5.67
N PHE A 61 1.58 4.03 5.49
CA PHE A 61 0.85 3.35 4.42
C PHE A 61 0.86 4.21 3.15
N VAL A 62 1.16 3.57 2.03
CA VAL A 62 1.16 4.20 0.71
C VAL A 62 0.16 3.46 -0.17
N PRO A 63 -1.12 3.86 -0.16
CA PRO A 63 -2.09 3.39 -1.15
C PRO A 63 -1.63 3.66 -2.58
N ILE A 64 -1.64 2.64 -3.44
CA ILE A 64 -1.38 2.75 -4.88
C ILE A 64 -2.57 2.25 -5.70
N PRO A 65 -2.78 2.78 -6.91
CA PRO A 65 -3.80 2.28 -7.82
C PRO A 65 -3.64 0.78 -8.10
N ASP A 66 -4.77 0.09 -8.23
CA ASP A 66 -4.81 -1.29 -8.72
C ASP A 66 -4.74 -1.30 -10.27
N LYS A 67 -4.59 -2.45 -10.91
CA LYS A 67 -4.62 -2.63 -12.38
C LYS A 67 -5.88 -2.11 -13.06
N TYR A 68 -6.94 -1.84 -12.28
CA TYR A 68 -8.19 -1.25 -12.73
C TYR A 68 -8.15 0.29 -12.77
N GLY A 69 -7.00 0.91 -12.49
CA GLY A 69 -6.82 2.36 -12.45
C GLY A 69 -7.04 2.95 -11.05
N SER A 70 -6.72 4.25 -10.92
CA SER A 70 -6.93 4.96 -9.66
C SER A 70 -8.40 5.25 -9.43
N LEU A 71 -8.87 5.19 -8.18
CA LEU A 71 -10.19 5.72 -7.82
C LEU A 71 -10.20 7.25 -7.77
N LYS A 72 -9.04 7.93 -7.85
CA LYS A 72 -8.92 9.40 -7.94
C LYS A 72 -7.73 9.85 -8.80
N ILE A 73 -7.92 10.91 -9.58
CA ILE A 73 -6.91 11.49 -10.50
C ILE A 73 -5.63 12.00 -9.78
N ASP A 74 -5.65 12.14 -8.45
CA ASP A 74 -4.60 12.80 -7.66
C ASP A 74 -4.08 11.96 -6.47
N THR A 75 -3.85 10.66 -6.65
CA THR A 75 -3.37 9.75 -5.58
C THR A 75 -2.13 10.29 -4.85
N VAL A 76 -1.19 10.93 -5.56
CA VAL A 76 0.03 11.50 -4.96
C VAL A 76 -0.27 12.70 -4.06
N LYS A 77 -1.14 13.63 -4.49
CA LYS A 77 -1.56 14.78 -3.66
C LYS A 77 -2.34 14.30 -2.42
N GLY A 78 -3.20 13.28 -2.57
CA GLY A 78 -3.92 12.66 -1.45
C GLY A 78 -2.99 12.01 -0.42
N LEU A 79 -2.00 11.24 -0.88
CA LEU A 79 -0.95 10.63 -0.06
C LEU A 79 -0.14 11.67 0.72
N ILE A 80 0.29 12.74 0.05
CA ILE A 80 1.04 13.85 0.68
C ILE A 80 0.19 14.50 1.77
N LYS A 81 -1.10 14.75 1.52
CA LYS A 81 -2.02 15.32 2.50
C LYS A 81 -2.20 14.42 3.73
N GLU A 82 -2.38 13.11 3.55
CA GLU A 82 -2.54 12.17 4.67
C GLU A 82 -1.26 11.98 5.49
N ILE A 83 -0.09 11.98 4.83
CA ILE A 83 1.21 11.71 5.49
C ILE A 83 1.78 12.97 6.14
N ILE A 84 1.63 14.15 5.52
CA ILE A 84 2.28 15.40 5.94
C ILE A 84 1.28 16.38 6.60
N GLY A 85 -0.03 16.19 6.40
CA GLY A 85 -1.07 17.02 7.02
C GLY A 85 -1.20 18.43 6.42
N LYS A 86 -0.56 18.72 5.28
CA LYS A 86 -0.65 20.00 4.57
C LYS A 86 -1.00 19.82 3.10
N GLU A 87 -1.86 20.70 2.61
CA GLU A 87 -2.13 20.85 1.19
C GLU A 87 -1.02 21.67 0.54
N PHE A 88 -0.56 21.21 -0.63
CA PHE A 88 0.27 21.99 -1.53
C PHE A 88 -0.59 22.28 -2.76
N ASP A 89 -0.91 23.56 -2.96
CA ASP A 89 -1.61 24.07 -4.14
C ASP A 89 -0.78 23.84 -5.42
#